data_AF-A0A953TZC6-F1
#
_entry.id   AF-A0A953TZC6-F1
#
_cell.length_a   1.000
_cell.length_b   1.000
_cell.length_c   1.000
_cell.angle_alpha   90.00
_cell.angle_beta   90.00
_cell.angle_gamma   90.00
#
_symmetry.space_group_name_H-M   'P 1'
#
loop_
_entity.id
_entity.type
_entity.pdbx_description
1 polymer ?
#
loop_
_entity_poly.entity_id
_entity_poly.type
_entity_poly.pdbx_seq_one_letter_code
_entity_poly.pdbx_strand_id
1 'polypeptide(L)'
;MASESTPAAGVSAQSEHTVELRRDVTVWGSFMWGYADVGADIYTALGLVIAAAQGAAGMAFAAAGLVYIMVGLAYTELASAYPVAGGGQYYALRGLGDSWGFVAGVALLLDYTIDIALFAVASVGYLNFFYPVIFHHEFPSPVWNFGLFGLYKPYN
;
A
#
# COMPACT_ATOMS: atom_id res chain seq x y z
N MET A 1 51.97 20.75 -49.56
CA MET A 1 50.55 20.54 -49.84
C MET A 1 49.97 19.85 -48.62
N ALA A 2 49.50 20.66 -47.66
CA ALA A 2 48.92 20.19 -46.40
C ALA A 2 47.50 19.66 -46.68
N SER A 3 47.20 18.46 -46.20
CA SER A 3 45.84 17.91 -46.17
C SER A 3 45.43 17.83 -44.72
N GLU A 4 44.55 18.74 -44.34
CA GLU A 4 44.03 18.94 -42.99
C GLU A 4 43.36 17.67 -42.44
N SER A 5 43.64 17.40 -41.17
CA SER A 5 42.86 16.54 -40.31
C SER A 5 41.45 17.11 -40.16
N THR A 6 40.45 16.50 -40.77
CA THR A 6 39.05 16.72 -40.38
C THR A 6 38.84 16.04 -39.01
N PRO A 7 38.58 16.77 -37.92
CA PRO A 7 38.14 16.15 -36.69
C PRO A 7 36.70 15.69 -36.91
N ALA A 8 36.43 14.40 -36.71
CA ALA A 8 35.07 13.91 -36.58
C ALA A 8 34.39 14.74 -35.49
N ALA A 9 33.35 15.48 -35.90
CA ALA A 9 32.56 16.35 -35.05
C ALA A 9 32.23 15.63 -33.74
N GLY A 10 32.52 16.30 -32.63
CA GLY A 10 32.26 15.80 -31.30
C GLY A 10 30.83 15.29 -31.20
N VAL A 11 30.69 14.00 -30.92
CA VAL A 11 29.55 13.51 -30.14
C VAL A 11 29.67 14.24 -28.82
N SER A 12 29.00 15.38 -28.72
CA SER A 12 28.81 16.09 -27.47
C SER A 12 28.27 15.05 -26.49
N ALA A 13 29.03 14.84 -25.42
CA ALA A 13 28.54 14.12 -24.26
C ALA A 13 27.25 14.80 -23.82
N GLN A 14 26.10 14.23 -24.21
CA GLN A 14 24.84 14.60 -23.58
C GLN A 14 25.01 14.22 -22.12
N SER A 15 25.10 15.23 -21.25
CA SER A 15 25.10 15.01 -19.82
C SER A 15 23.82 14.25 -19.49
N GLU A 16 23.98 13.02 -19.00
CA GLU A 16 22.93 12.23 -18.39
C GLU A 16 22.38 13.06 -17.22
N HIS A 17 21.33 13.85 -17.48
CA HIS A 17 20.72 14.70 -16.47
C HIS A 17 19.96 13.76 -15.54
N THR A 18 20.64 13.25 -14.51
CA THR A 18 20.06 12.41 -13.47
C THR A 18 18.93 13.21 -12.82
N VAL A 19 17.69 12.86 -13.17
CA VAL A 19 16.50 13.47 -12.59
C VAL A 19 16.42 12.98 -11.14
N GLU A 20 16.87 13.82 -10.21
CA GLU A 20 16.75 13.55 -8.78
C GLU A 20 15.41 14.07 -8.24
N LEU A 21 14.72 13.25 -7.45
CA LEU A 21 13.48 13.63 -6.77
C LEU A 21 13.78 14.60 -5.63
N ARG A 22 12.93 15.63 -5.47
CA ARG A 22 13.03 16.56 -4.33
C ARG A 22 12.70 15.81 -3.04
N ARG A 23 13.58 15.92 -2.03
CA ARG A 23 13.38 15.31 -0.72
C ARG A 23 12.46 16.17 0.14
N ASP A 24 11.16 16.11 -0.16
CA ASP A 24 10.12 16.88 0.54
C ASP A 24 9.43 16.13 1.68
N VAL A 25 9.55 14.81 1.72
CA VAL A 25 8.88 14.01 2.75
C VAL A 25 9.64 14.21 4.06
N THR A 26 9.08 15.05 4.92
CA THR A 26 9.57 15.28 6.29
C THR A 26 9.18 14.11 7.19
N VAL A 27 9.72 14.10 8.42
CA VAL A 27 9.35 13.11 9.46
C VAL A 27 7.83 13.06 9.67
N TRP A 28 7.17 14.22 9.67
CA TRP A 28 5.71 14.29 9.79
C TRP A 28 5.00 13.73 8.56
N GLY A 29 5.54 13.96 7.36
CA GLY A 29 5.02 13.36 6.14
C GLY A 29 5.09 11.83 6.18
N SER A 30 6.23 11.27 6.60
CA SER A 30 6.40 9.82 6.75
C SER A 30 5.47 9.23 7.81
N PHE A 31 5.32 9.91 8.95
CA PHE A 31 4.37 9.49 10.00
C PHE A 31 2.92 9.50 9.51
N MET A 32 2.50 10.57 8.82
CA MET A 32 1.15 10.68 8.28
C MET A 32 0.86 9.60 7.24
N TRP A 33 1.84 9.25 6.40
CA TRP A 33 1.70 8.17 5.43
C TRP A 33 1.44 6.82 6.11
N GLY A 34 2.24 6.48 7.12
CA GLY A 34 2.02 5.25 7.90
C GLY A 34 0.73 5.27 8.72
N TYR A 35 0.33 6.43 9.25
CA TYR A 35 -0.95 6.56 9.96
C TYR A 35 -2.16 6.38 9.03
N ALA A 36 -2.08 6.92 7.80
CA ALA A 36 -3.16 6.79 6.82
C ALA A 36 -3.38 5.34 6.40
N ASP A 37 -2.30 4.57 6.25
CA ASP A 37 -2.31 3.14 5.95
C ASP A 37 -3.10 2.35 7.01
N VAL A 38 -2.68 2.41 8.27
CA VAL A 38 -3.35 1.72 9.39
C VAL A 38 -4.76 2.25 9.66
N GLY A 39 -4.98 3.55 9.46
CA GLY A 39 -6.26 4.20 9.72
C GLY A 39 -7.37 3.70 8.81
N ALA A 40 -7.06 3.37 7.55
CA ALA A 40 -8.02 2.85 6.59
C ALA A 40 -8.55 1.45 7.02
N ASP A 41 -7.69 0.60 7.58
CA ASP A 41 -8.04 -0.76 7.99
C ASP A 41 -9.08 -0.82 9.11
N ILE A 42 -9.15 0.21 9.96
CA ILE A 42 -10.15 0.28 11.02
C ILE A 42 -11.56 0.30 10.44
N TYR A 43 -11.76 1.01 9.31
CA TYR A 43 -13.07 1.07 8.65
C TYR A 43 -13.42 -0.25 7.96
N THR A 44 -12.42 -0.99 7.50
CA THR A 44 -12.65 -2.24 6.76
C THR A 44 -12.79 -3.46 7.67
N ALA A 45 -11.93 -3.60 8.68
CA ALA A 45 -11.77 -4.86 9.42
C ALA A 45 -12.31 -4.82 10.86
N LEU A 46 -12.51 -3.64 11.48
CA LEU A 46 -12.90 -3.55 12.89
C LEU A 46 -14.19 -4.33 13.20
N GLY A 47 -15.22 -4.15 12.38
CA GLY A 47 -16.50 -4.85 12.55
C GLY A 47 -16.36 -6.37 12.43
N LEU A 48 -15.54 -6.84 11.50
CA LEU A 48 -15.25 -8.26 11.30
C LEU A 48 -14.54 -8.86 12.53
N VAL A 49 -13.52 -8.17 13.06
CA VAL A 49 -12.77 -8.61 14.23
C VAL A 49 -13.66 -8.64 15.47
N ILE A 50 -14.50 -7.62 15.67
CA ILE A 50 -15.44 -7.60 16.79
C ILE A 50 -16.47 -8.73 16.66
N ALA A 51 -16.98 -9.01 15.46
CA ALA A 51 -17.91 -10.11 15.25
C ALA A 51 -17.26 -11.49 15.53
N ALA A 52 -16.00 -11.68 15.13
CA ALA A 52 -15.28 -12.94 15.30
C ALA A 52 -14.79 -13.16 16.74
N ALA A 53 -14.17 -12.14 17.35
CA ALA A 53 -13.59 -12.21 18.69
C ALA A 53 -14.60 -11.88 19.81
N GLN A 54 -15.74 -11.28 19.46
CA GLN A 54 -16.81 -10.88 20.38
C GLN A 54 -16.26 -10.08 21.56
N GLY A 55 -16.54 -10.49 22.80
CA GLY A 55 -16.05 -9.82 24.01
C GLY A 55 -14.52 -9.83 24.16
N ALA A 56 -13.79 -10.67 23.42
CA ALA A 56 -12.33 -10.76 23.46
C ALA A 56 -11.62 -9.85 22.44
N ALA A 57 -12.34 -9.01 21.69
CA ALA A 57 -11.77 -8.14 20.65
C ALA A 57 -10.61 -7.26 21.17
N GLY A 58 -10.71 -6.72 22.39
CA GLY A 58 -9.63 -5.94 23.00
C GLY A 58 -8.32 -6.73 23.20
N MET A 59 -8.43 -8.01 23.60
CA MET A 59 -7.26 -8.88 23.72
C MET A 59 -6.68 -9.25 22.35
N ALA A 60 -7.53 -9.45 21.34
CA ALA A 60 -7.09 -9.70 19.97
C ALA A 60 -6.30 -8.51 19.42
N PHE A 61 -6.80 -7.28 19.59
CA PHE A 61 -6.07 -6.07 19.19
C PHE A 61 -4.78 -5.85 19.98
N ALA A 62 -4.76 -6.16 21.28
CA ALA A 62 -3.54 -6.06 22.07
C ALA A 62 -2.45 -7.04 21.57
N ALA A 63 -2.83 -8.28 21.26
CA ALA A 63 -1.91 -9.28 20.71
C ALA A 63 -1.40 -8.89 19.31
N ALA A 64 -2.31 -8.46 18.42
CA ALA A 64 -1.94 -7.99 17.08
C ALA A 64 -1.03 -6.75 17.14
N GLY A 65 -1.35 -5.79 18.02
CA GLY A 65 -0.54 -4.59 18.23
C GLY A 65 0.86 -4.89 18.75
N LEU A 66 1.01 -5.88 19.64
CA LEU A 66 2.32 -6.32 20.11
C LEU A 66 3.17 -6.86 18.95
N VAL A 67 2.60 -7.74 18.11
CA VAL A 67 3.28 -8.27 16.92
C VAL A 67 3.65 -7.12 15.97
N TYR A 68 2.73 -6.18 15.75
CA TYR A 68 2.95 -5.02 14.89
C TYR A 68 4.12 -4.14 15.38
N ILE A 69 4.23 -3.91 16.70
CA ILE A 69 5.37 -3.17 17.28
C ILE A 69 6.69 -3.90 17.04
N MET A 70 6.73 -5.22 17.24
CA MET A 70 7.94 -6.02 17.00
C MET A 70 8.38 -5.95 15.53
N VAL A 71 7.43 -6.07 14.60
CA VAL A 71 7.69 -5.91 13.15
C VAL A 71 8.18 -4.50 12.84
N GLY A 72 7.54 -3.47 13.40
CA GLY A 72 7.91 -2.07 13.20
C GLY A 72 9.33 -1.75 13.69
N LEU A 73 9.76 -2.32 14.82
CA LEU A 73 11.13 -2.18 15.32
C LEU A 73 12.14 -2.83 14.37
N ALA A 74 11.88 -4.04 13.88
CA ALA A 74 12.74 -4.71 12.90
C ALA A 74 12.83 -3.90 11.59
N TYR A 75 11.70 -3.41 11.09
CA TYR A 75 11.68 -2.55 9.89
C TYR A 75 12.43 -1.23 10.10
N THR A 76 12.38 -0.66 11.31
CA THR A 76 13.13 0.57 11.62
C THR A 76 14.64 0.35 11.55
N GLU A 77 15.14 -0.76 12.10
CA GLU A 77 16.55 -1.13 12.02
C GLU A 77 16.98 -1.30 10.55
N LEU A 78 16.20 -2.04 9.76
CA LEU A 78 16.50 -2.29 8.35
C LEU A 78 16.39 -1.02 7.49
N ALA A 79 15.42 -0.15 7.75
CA ALA A 79 15.27 1.12 7.05
C ALA A 79 16.45 2.08 7.32
N SER A 80 16.99 2.05 8.53
CA SER A 80 18.20 2.82 8.87
C SER A 80 19.47 2.24 8.25
N ALA A 81 19.57 0.90 8.13
CA ALA A 81 20.70 0.22 7.53
C ALA A 81 20.72 0.30 5.99
N TYR A 82 19.55 0.30 5.37
CA TYR A 82 19.37 0.32 3.92
C TYR A 82 18.45 1.49 3.49
N PRO A 83 18.97 2.73 3.39
CA PRO A 83 18.20 3.92 3.05
C PRO A 83 17.92 4.01 1.54
N VAL A 84 17.35 2.96 0.97
CA VAL A 84 16.98 2.84 -0.44
C VAL A 84 15.49 2.56 -0.57
N ALA A 85 14.88 3.05 -1.64
CA ALA A 85 13.48 2.76 -1.96
C ALA A 85 13.37 1.30 -2.45
N GLY A 86 12.92 0.40 -1.57
CA GLY A 86 12.81 -1.03 -1.91
C GLY A 86 11.97 -1.88 -0.95
N GLY A 87 11.69 -1.39 0.27
CA GLY A 87 10.79 -2.05 1.22
C GLY A 87 11.18 -3.49 1.59
N GLY A 88 10.17 -4.29 1.96
CA GLY A 88 10.36 -5.66 2.43
C GLY A 88 11.00 -6.61 1.42
N GLN A 89 10.73 -6.42 0.12
CA GLN A 89 11.37 -7.20 -0.94
C GLN A 89 12.90 -7.01 -0.91
N TYR A 90 13.36 -5.77 -0.84
CA TYR A 90 14.78 -5.44 -0.84
C TYR A 90 15.47 -5.96 0.43
N TYR A 91 14.78 -5.90 1.56
CA TYR A 91 15.26 -6.46 2.83
C TYR A 91 15.43 -7.97 2.76
N ALA A 92 14.45 -8.69 2.20
CA ALA A 92 14.53 -10.14 1.99
C ALA A 92 15.64 -10.50 0.99
N LEU A 93 15.76 -9.73 -0.11
CA LEU A 93 16.84 -9.89 -1.08
C LEU A 93 18.21 -9.77 -0.41
N ARG A 94 18.39 -8.78 0.46
CA ARG A 94 19.68 -8.51 1.10
C ARG A 94 20.02 -9.48 2.22
N GLY A 95 19.02 -9.95 2.97
CA GLY A 95 19.21 -10.86 4.11
C GLY A 95 19.21 -12.35 3.74
N LEU A 96 18.41 -12.75 2.76
CA LEU A 96 18.12 -14.16 2.44
C LEU A 96 18.50 -14.55 0.99
N GLY A 97 18.83 -13.57 0.14
CA GLY A 97 19.26 -13.79 -1.25
C GLY A 97 18.13 -13.73 -2.28
N ASP A 98 18.49 -13.93 -3.54
CA ASP A 98 17.65 -13.66 -4.71
C ASP A 98 16.31 -14.42 -4.71
N SER A 99 16.32 -15.70 -4.32
CA SER A 99 15.10 -16.53 -4.30
C SER A 99 14.06 -15.98 -3.33
N TRP A 100 14.47 -15.60 -2.13
CA TRP A 100 13.57 -15.04 -1.11
C TRP A 100 13.19 -13.59 -1.42
N GLY A 101 14.08 -12.82 -2.04
CA GLY A 101 13.76 -11.52 -2.61
C GLY A 101 12.66 -11.61 -3.67
N PHE A 102 12.72 -12.59 -4.57
CA PHE A 102 11.68 -12.82 -5.58
C PHE A 102 10.34 -13.21 -4.95
N VAL A 103 10.34 -14.16 -4.02
CA VAL A 103 9.11 -14.59 -3.31
C VAL A 103 8.48 -13.41 -2.55
N ALA A 104 9.27 -12.62 -1.84
CA ALA A 104 8.80 -11.43 -1.13
C ALA A 104 8.22 -10.38 -2.10
N GLY A 105 8.83 -10.21 -3.28
CA GLY A 105 8.33 -9.29 -4.31
C GLY A 105 6.99 -9.73 -4.89
N VAL A 106 6.84 -11.02 -5.20
CA VAL A 106 5.55 -11.57 -5.69
C VAL A 106 4.48 -11.52 -4.60
N ALA A 107 4.84 -11.82 -3.35
CA ALA A 107 3.92 -11.70 -2.22
C ALA A 107 3.43 -10.26 -2.04
N LEU A 108 4.32 -9.26 -2.08
CA LEU A 108 3.96 -7.84 -2.03
C LEU A 108 3.05 -7.42 -3.18
N LEU A 109 3.31 -7.92 -4.41
CA LEU A 109 2.45 -7.63 -5.55
C LEU A 109 1.02 -8.17 -5.34
N LEU A 110 0.90 -9.38 -4.80
CA LEU A 110 -0.40 -9.99 -4.49
C LEU A 110 -1.11 -9.26 -3.34
N ASP A 111 -0.38 -8.89 -2.29
CA ASP A 111 -0.86 -8.13 -1.14
C ASP A 111 -1.52 -6.83 -1.59
N TYR A 112 -0.78 -5.98 -2.32
CA TYR A 112 -1.31 -4.73 -2.88
C TYR A 112 -2.53 -4.96 -3.80
N THR A 113 -2.54 -6.04 -4.58
CA THR A 113 -3.68 -6.34 -5.46
C THR A 113 -4.93 -6.66 -4.66
N ILE A 114 -4.80 -7.45 -3.59
CA ILE A 114 -5.89 -7.83 -2.71
C ILE A 114 -6.38 -6.61 -1.93
N ASP A 115 -5.48 -5.78 -1.41
CA ASP A 115 -5.82 -4.57 -0.66
C ASP A 115 -6.59 -3.57 -1.51
N ILE A 116 -6.15 -3.32 -2.76
CA ILE A 116 -6.88 -2.44 -3.68
C ILE A 116 -8.30 -2.96 -3.91
N ALA A 117 -8.47 -4.26 -4.13
CA ALA A 117 -9.79 -4.85 -4.30
C ALA A 117 -10.64 -4.75 -3.03
N LEU A 118 -10.05 -5.02 -1.87
CA LEU A 118 -10.68 -4.94 -0.55
C LEU A 118 -11.19 -3.52 -0.26
N PHE A 119 -10.34 -2.50 -0.42
CA PHE A 119 -10.71 -1.11 -0.18
C PHE A 119 -11.70 -0.57 -1.19
N ALA A 120 -11.66 -1.02 -2.44
CA ALA A 120 -12.68 -0.68 -3.43
C ALA A 120 -14.06 -1.19 -3.00
N VAL A 121 -14.15 -2.43 -2.54
CA VAL A 121 -15.40 -3.01 -2.03
C VAL A 121 -15.87 -2.29 -0.77
N ALA A 122 -14.99 -2.07 0.21
CA ALA A 122 -15.32 -1.38 1.45
C ALA A 122 -15.86 0.03 1.18
N SER A 123 -15.18 0.77 0.29
CA SER A 123 -15.58 2.13 -0.10
C SER A 123 -16.95 2.17 -0.75
N VAL A 124 -17.24 1.25 -1.68
CA VAL A 124 -18.57 1.14 -2.30
C VAL A 124 -19.63 0.74 -1.26
N GLY A 125 -19.29 -0.12 -0.30
CA GLY A 125 -20.17 -0.49 0.81
C GLY A 125 -20.60 0.73 1.65
N TYR A 126 -19.64 1.56 2.05
CA TYR A 126 -19.92 2.80 2.78
C TYR A 126 -20.71 3.81 1.93
N LEU A 127 -20.35 3.99 0.65
CA LEU A 127 -21.10 4.85 -0.25
C LEU A 127 -22.55 4.40 -0.40
N ASN A 128 -22.80 3.10 -0.55
CA ASN A 128 -24.15 2.56 -0.67
C ASN A 128 -24.99 2.83 0.59
N PHE A 129 -24.37 2.73 1.78
CA PHE A 129 -25.05 3.04 3.04
C PHE A 129 -25.41 4.53 3.17
N PHE A 130 -24.49 5.45 2.84
CA PHE A 130 -24.70 6.89 3.02
C PHE A 130 -25.49 7.55 1.88
N TYR A 131 -25.44 7.00 0.67
CA TYR A 131 -26.14 7.57 -0.49
C TYR A 131 -27.65 7.79 -0.29
N PRO A 132 -28.44 6.81 0.19
CA PRO A 132 -29.87 7.03 0.43
C PRO A 132 -30.13 7.99 1.59
N VAL A 133 -29.22 8.07 2.57
CA VAL A 133 -29.33 9.01 3.69
C VAL A 133 -29.15 10.46 3.21
N ILE A 134 -28.24 10.69 2.27
CA ILE A 134 -27.91 12.04 1.77
C ILE A 134 -28.82 12.47 0.62
N PHE A 135 -29.07 11.57 -0.33
CA PHE A 135 -29.73 11.91 -1.58
C PHE A 135 -31.19 11.45 -1.65
N HIS A 136 -31.70 10.71 -0.65
CA HIS A 136 -33.06 10.13 -0.62
C HIS A 136 -33.40 9.23 -1.82
N HIS A 137 -32.40 8.86 -2.61
CA HIS A 137 -32.49 7.96 -3.74
C HIS A 137 -31.65 6.73 -3.44
N GLU A 138 -32.08 5.56 -3.94
CA GLU A 138 -31.27 4.36 -3.82
C GLU A 138 -30.02 4.47 -4.70
N PHE A 139 -28.89 3.95 -4.19
CA PHE A 139 -27.68 3.90 -4.98
C PHE A 139 -27.92 3.02 -6.21
N PRO A 140 -27.58 3.47 -7.44
CA PRO A 140 -27.80 2.68 -8.63
C PRO A 140 -27.09 1.33 -8.49
N SER A 141 -27.86 0.25 -8.37
CA SER A 141 -27.26 -1.08 -8.23
C SER A 141 -26.47 -1.42 -9.51
N PRO A 142 -25.20 -1.87 -9.40
CA PRO A 142 -24.48 -2.39 -10.55
C PRO A 142 -25.25 -3.57 -11.15
N VAL A 143 -25.39 -3.62 -12.47
CA VAL A 143 -26.02 -4.75 -13.19
C VAL A 143 -25.30 -6.10 -12.98
N TRP A 144 -24.07 -6.06 -12.44
CA TRP A 144 -23.28 -7.24 -12.09
C TRP A 144 -23.34 -7.48 -10.58
N ASN A 145 -24.13 -8.47 -10.17
CA ASN A 145 -24.22 -8.90 -8.79
C ASN A 145 -23.19 -10.00 -8.50
N PHE A 146 -21.97 -9.63 -8.07
CA PHE A 146 -20.92 -10.58 -7.69
C PHE A 146 -21.12 -11.21 -6.30
N GLY A 147 -22.35 -11.24 -5.76
CA GLY A 147 -22.68 -11.82 -4.45
C GLY A 147 -22.18 -11.01 -3.25
N LEU A 148 -21.07 -10.29 -3.40
CA LEU A 148 -20.47 -9.42 -2.38
C LEU A 148 -21.29 -8.14 -2.13
N PHE A 149 -21.90 -7.60 -3.20
CA PHE A 149 -22.83 -6.46 -3.13
C PHE A 149 -24.30 -6.88 -3.02
N GLY A 150 -24.61 -8.17 -3.27
CA GLY A 150 -25.96 -8.73 -3.21
C GLY A 150 -26.43 -9.14 -1.81
N LEU A 151 -25.52 -9.19 -0.83
CA LEU A 151 -25.84 -9.44 0.59
C LEU A 151 -26.52 -8.24 1.28
N TYR A 152 -26.57 -7.08 0.62
CA TYR A 152 -27.17 -5.84 1.13
C TYR A 152 -28.53 -5.56 0.50
N LYS A 153 -29.42 -6.56 0.38
CA LYS A 153 -30.84 -6.25 0.20
C LYS A 153 -31.34 -5.71 1.53
N PRO A 154 -31.71 -4.41 1.65
CA PRO A 154 -32.21 -3.88 2.91
C PRO A 154 -33.47 -4.65 3.32
N TYR A 155 -33.55 -5.01 4.59
CA TYR A 155 -34.76 -5.56 5.20
C TYR A 155 -35.92 -4.58 4.98
N ASN A 156 -37.10 -5.12 4.65
CA ASN A 156 -38.37 -4.41 4.57
C ASN A 156 -38.69 -3.66 5.87
#